data_AF-A0A6N0DPB0-F1
#
_entry.id   AF-A0A6N0DPB0-F1
#
_cell.length_a   1.000
_cell.length_b   1.000
_cell.length_c   1.000
_cell.angle_alpha   90.00
_cell.angle_beta   90.00
_cell.angle_gamma   90.00
#
_symmetry.space_group_name_H-M   'P 1'
#
loop_
_entity.id
_entity.type
_entity.pdbx_description
1 polymer ?
#
loop_
_entity_poly.entity_id
_entity_poly.type
_entity_poly.pdbx_seq_one_letter_code
_entity_poly.pdbx_strand_id
1 'polypeptide(L)'
;MADAPRLYERADSPDLAPIWSVQDGRALFAGPLGHNRLHSHSTAVLLTGLYDSFPLSIGHRPFVTVRSAVIPAGVAYEFDMAGAPLSVFYLDPVEGGAETLAPLMDETEEIGGALIGRHCEIGIMREIYEAASAMSWADTALADLTRFGESRNGNSIDPRFRRAVETIATTQGAQIPVDALAKAAGLSPSRFQHLFTRHVGVPYRRYRTWQRLRIAIAEIVKGSSFTMAAHQAGFFDQAHFARAFRKTFGAPASPSLVKLRR
;
A
#
# COMPACT_ATOMS: atom_id res chain seq x y z
N MET A 1 42.03 15.55 -23.17
CA MET A 1 41.00 14.56 -23.56
C MET A 1 40.13 14.35 -22.33
N ALA A 2 38.97 14.98 -22.30
CA ALA A 2 37.97 14.76 -21.26
C ALA A 2 37.25 13.46 -21.58
N ASP A 3 37.20 12.54 -20.61
CA ASP A 3 36.50 11.27 -20.71
C ASP A 3 34.99 11.56 -20.80
N ALA A 4 34.33 11.02 -21.82
CA ALA A 4 32.90 11.20 -22.00
C ALA A 4 32.16 10.30 -20.98
N PRO A 5 31.09 10.79 -20.33
CA PRO A 5 30.34 9.99 -19.36
C PRO A 5 29.77 8.76 -20.08
N ARG A 6 30.00 7.57 -19.50
CA ARG A 6 29.50 6.31 -20.05
C ARG A 6 27.98 6.31 -19.92
N LEU A 7 27.27 5.85 -20.96
CA LEU A 7 25.80 5.75 -21.03
C LEU A 7 25.11 4.91 -19.92
N TYR A 8 25.86 4.44 -18.93
CA TYR A 8 25.40 3.68 -17.76
C TYR A 8 25.89 4.26 -16.43
N GLU A 9 26.46 5.47 -16.42
CA GLU A 9 26.66 6.21 -15.17
C GLU A 9 25.30 6.56 -14.58
N ARG A 10 25.10 6.08 -13.35
CA ARG A 10 23.98 6.38 -12.48
C ARG A 10 23.78 7.90 -12.51
N ALA A 11 22.75 8.39 -13.20
CA ALA A 11 22.24 9.72 -12.91
C ALA A 11 21.98 9.72 -11.41
N ASP A 12 22.59 10.66 -10.67
CA ASP A 12 22.42 10.78 -9.22
C ASP A 12 20.95 10.53 -8.89
N SER A 13 20.65 9.53 -8.06
CA SER A 13 19.27 9.28 -7.62
C SER A 13 18.77 10.62 -7.10
N PRO A 14 17.79 11.23 -7.76
CA PRO A 14 17.47 12.62 -7.48
C PRO A 14 17.03 12.71 -6.02
N ASP A 15 17.53 13.71 -5.28
CA ASP A 15 17.19 13.94 -3.86
C ASP A 15 15.76 14.48 -3.77
N LEU A 16 14.80 13.64 -4.18
CA LEU A 16 13.39 13.97 -4.28
C LEU A 16 12.71 13.63 -2.97
N ALA A 17 11.99 14.62 -2.46
CA ALA A 17 11.05 14.47 -1.38
C ALA A 17 10.06 13.30 -1.63
N PRO A 18 9.68 12.56 -0.58
CA PRO A 18 8.68 11.51 -0.70
C PRO A 18 7.33 12.07 -1.17
N ILE A 19 6.59 11.27 -1.92
CA ILE A 19 5.25 11.58 -2.40
C ILE A 19 4.24 10.55 -1.89
N TRP A 20 3.04 11.03 -1.58
CA TRP A 20 1.89 10.19 -1.31
C TRP A 20 0.74 10.58 -2.23
N SER A 21 0.14 9.60 -2.89
CA SER A 21 -1.17 9.74 -3.53
C SER A 21 -2.17 8.88 -2.75
N VAL A 22 -3.33 9.42 -2.37
CA VAL A 22 -4.36 8.68 -1.63
C VAL A 22 -5.72 9.05 -2.21
N GLN A 23 -6.28 8.21 -3.07
CA GLN A 23 -7.57 8.41 -3.74
C GLN A 23 -8.30 7.05 -3.91
N ASP A 24 -9.64 7.06 -3.90
CA ASP A 24 -10.52 5.97 -4.37
C ASP A 24 -9.97 4.54 -4.23
N GLY A 25 -9.99 3.98 -3.01
CA GLY A 25 -9.53 2.60 -2.80
C GLY A 25 -8.04 2.33 -3.10
N ARG A 26 -7.26 3.33 -3.50
CA ARG A 26 -5.84 3.22 -3.81
C ARG A 26 -5.03 4.15 -2.91
N ALA A 27 -3.79 3.78 -2.67
CA ALA A 27 -2.79 4.70 -2.15
C ALA A 27 -1.42 4.33 -2.70
N LEU A 28 -0.56 5.30 -2.87
CA LEU A 28 0.82 5.12 -3.29
C LEU A 28 1.71 5.93 -2.36
N PHE A 29 2.77 5.31 -1.88
CA PHE A 29 3.95 6.02 -1.39
C PHE A 29 5.08 5.82 -2.39
N ALA A 30 5.85 6.87 -2.69
CA ALA A 30 7.13 6.72 -3.36
C ALA A 30 8.17 7.65 -2.75
N GLY A 31 9.32 7.12 -2.36
CA GLY A 31 10.39 7.92 -1.77
C GLY A 31 11.38 7.12 -0.92
N PRO A 32 12.37 7.80 -0.33
CA PRO A 32 13.39 7.15 0.48
C PRO A 32 12.80 6.53 1.74
N LEU A 33 13.16 5.28 2.00
CA LEU A 33 12.84 4.57 3.25
C LEU A 33 14.10 3.98 3.88
N GLY A 34 14.06 3.77 5.18
CA GLY A 34 15.11 3.03 5.89
C GLY A 34 14.65 1.60 6.17
N HIS A 35 14.97 1.14 7.37
CA HIS A 35 14.52 -0.15 7.88
C HIS A 35 13.06 -0.10 8.33
N ASN A 36 12.22 -0.87 7.66
CA ASN A 36 10.84 -1.11 8.08
C ASN A 36 10.77 -2.49 8.72
N ARG A 37 10.75 -2.50 10.06
CA ARG A 37 10.72 -3.73 10.89
C ARG A 37 9.51 -4.59 10.57
N LEU A 38 9.55 -5.87 10.94
CA LEU A 38 8.44 -6.81 10.78
C LEU A 38 7.05 -6.21 11.06
N HIS A 39 6.24 -6.12 10.01
CA HIS A 39 4.89 -5.55 10.04
C HIS A 39 3.99 -6.25 9.03
N SER A 40 2.69 -5.95 9.05
CA SER A 40 1.75 -6.44 8.03
C SER A 40 0.67 -5.41 7.76
N HIS A 41 0.31 -5.28 6.48
CA HIS A 41 -0.79 -4.42 6.07
C HIS A 41 -2.14 -5.12 6.20
N SER A 42 -3.21 -4.32 6.13
CA SER A 42 -4.60 -4.83 6.09
C SER A 42 -5.15 -4.91 4.67
N THR A 43 -4.26 -4.79 3.70
CA THR A 43 -4.52 -4.56 2.27
C THR A 43 -3.37 -5.17 1.49
N ALA A 44 -3.59 -5.55 0.23
CA ALA A 44 -2.50 -6.03 -0.61
C ALA A 44 -1.59 -4.86 -1.00
N VAL A 45 -0.27 -5.10 -1.05
CA VAL A 45 0.69 -4.10 -1.49
C VAL A 45 1.62 -4.64 -2.57
N LEU A 46 1.96 -3.78 -3.53
CA LEU A 46 3.07 -3.98 -4.46
C LEU A 46 4.24 -3.09 -4.01
N LEU A 47 5.34 -3.72 -3.63
CA LEU A 47 6.62 -3.08 -3.35
C LEU A 47 7.43 -3.06 -4.64
N THR A 48 8.01 -1.91 -4.98
CA THR A 48 8.86 -1.76 -6.17
C THR A 48 10.07 -0.90 -5.84
N GLY A 49 11.26 -1.51 -5.91
CA GLY A 49 12.53 -0.77 -5.83
C GLY A 49 12.63 0.16 -7.04
N LEU A 50 12.66 1.48 -6.80
CA LEU A 50 12.59 2.44 -7.92
C LEU A 50 13.87 2.45 -8.73
N TYR A 51 15.02 2.33 -8.06
CA TYR A 51 16.35 2.35 -8.68
C TYR A 51 17.12 1.07 -8.44
N ASP A 52 17.04 0.50 -7.24
CA ASP A 52 17.83 -0.66 -6.82
C ASP A 52 16.96 -1.81 -6.31
N SER A 53 17.55 -3.01 -6.31
CA SER A 53 16.98 -4.17 -5.61
C SER A 53 17.20 -4.02 -4.10
N PHE A 54 16.36 -4.67 -3.29
CA PHE A 54 16.38 -4.50 -1.84
C PHE A 54 16.22 -5.84 -1.11
N PRO A 55 16.77 -5.95 0.13
CA PRO A 55 16.55 -7.12 0.98
C PRO A 55 15.12 -7.12 1.54
N LEU A 56 14.44 -8.25 1.36
CA LEU A 56 13.10 -8.52 1.86
C LEU A 56 13.08 -9.84 2.63
N SER A 57 12.44 -9.86 3.80
CA SER A 57 12.14 -11.06 4.58
C SER A 57 10.63 -11.21 4.73
N ILE A 58 10.10 -12.41 4.47
CA ILE A 58 8.70 -12.74 4.68
C ILE A 58 8.55 -13.55 5.99
N GLY A 59 7.83 -12.98 6.95
CA GLY A 59 7.68 -13.51 8.30
C GLY A 59 9.01 -13.47 9.06
N HIS A 60 9.55 -14.64 9.36
CA HIS A 60 10.86 -14.80 10.00
C HIS A 60 11.85 -15.57 9.11
N ARG A 61 11.60 -15.60 7.79
CA ARG A 61 12.47 -16.27 6.82
C ARG A 61 13.76 -15.46 6.59
N PRO A 62 14.82 -16.09 6.05
CA PRO A 62 16.02 -15.36 5.64
C PRO A 62 15.69 -14.25 4.64
N PHE A 63 16.48 -13.17 4.67
CA PHE A 63 16.37 -12.10 3.69
C PHE A 63 16.76 -12.61 2.31
N VAL A 64 15.97 -12.19 1.32
CA VAL A 64 16.22 -12.41 -0.11
C VAL A 64 16.29 -11.06 -0.81
N THR A 65 17.16 -10.92 -1.80
CA THR A 65 17.23 -9.71 -2.63
C THR A 65 16.18 -9.78 -3.72
N VAL A 66 15.31 -8.78 -3.77
CA VAL A 66 14.20 -8.70 -4.72
C VAL A 66 14.18 -7.34 -5.40
N ARG A 67 13.53 -7.25 -6.56
CA ARG A 67 13.25 -5.96 -7.20
C ARG A 67 11.84 -5.47 -6.92
N SER A 68 10.92 -6.41 -6.81
CA SER A 68 9.52 -6.15 -6.51
C SER A 68 8.95 -7.28 -5.67
N ALA A 69 7.85 -7.00 -4.97
CA ALA A 69 7.09 -8.03 -4.29
C ALA A 69 5.62 -7.64 -4.14
N VAL A 70 4.72 -8.58 -4.37
CA VAL A 70 3.31 -8.47 -3.97
C VAL A 70 3.14 -9.18 -2.63
N ILE A 71 2.72 -8.41 -1.63
CA ILE A 71 2.44 -8.90 -0.28
C ILE A 71 0.93 -8.89 -0.05
N PRO A 72 0.29 -10.07 0.13
CA PRO A 72 -1.12 -10.12 0.50
C PRO A 72 -1.40 -9.50 1.87
N ALA A 73 -2.65 -9.08 2.07
CA ALA A 73 -3.12 -8.58 3.35
C ALA A 73 -2.84 -9.59 4.48
N GLY A 74 -2.30 -9.12 5.59
CA GLY A 74 -2.02 -9.94 6.77
C GLY A 74 -0.68 -10.70 6.73
N VAL A 75 -0.03 -10.83 5.56
CA VAL A 75 1.32 -11.41 5.48
C VAL A 75 2.31 -10.44 6.11
N ALA A 76 3.09 -10.95 7.07
CA ALA A 76 4.09 -10.15 7.76
C ALA A 76 5.41 -10.14 6.98
N TYR A 77 6.06 -9.00 6.89
CA TYR A 77 7.32 -8.84 6.19
C TYR A 77 8.17 -7.71 6.76
N GLU A 78 9.45 -7.72 6.42
CA GLU A 78 10.48 -6.77 6.85
C GLU A 78 11.42 -6.47 5.68
N PHE A 79 11.85 -5.21 5.54
CA PHE A 79 12.82 -4.82 4.53
C PHE A 79 13.66 -3.63 4.99
N ASP A 80 14.81 -3.43 4.37
CA ASP A 80 15.64 -2.25 4.59
C ASP A 80 16.10 -1.67 3.25
N MET A 81 15.67 -0.45 2.96
CA MET A 81 16.08 0.26 1.75
C MET A 81 17.37 1.06 1.94
N ALA A 82 17.92 1.16 3.16
CA ALA A 82 19.11 1.94 3.48
C ALA A 82 19.07 3.39 2.96
N GLY A 83 17.88 4.01 2.94
CA GLY A 83 17.64 5.35 2.42
C GLY A 83 17.29 5.41 0.93
N ALA A 84 17.39 4.31 0.18
CA ALA A 84 17.06 4.29 -1.24
C ALA A 84 15.54 4.42 -1.48
N PRO A 85 15.12 5.02 -2.62
CA PRO A 85 13.71 5.16 -2.93
C PRO A 85 12.99 3.83 -3.25
N LEU A 86 11.85 3.63 -2.59
CA LEU A 86 10.91 2.53 -2.80
C LEU A 86 9.53 3.10 -3.16
N SER A 87 8.81 2.43 -4.05
CA SER A 87 7.37 2.60 -4.22
C SER A 87 6.59 1.52 -3.48
N VAL A 88 5.53 1.91 -2.80
CA VAL A 88 4.55 1.01 -2.18
C VAL A 88 3.17 1.38 -2.68
N PHE A 89 2.60 0.54 -3.54
CA PHE A 89 1.24 0.69 -4.04
C PHE A 89 0.29 -0.17 -3.21
N TYR A 90 -0.64 0.48 -2.52
CA TYR A 90 -1.65 -0.12 -1.67
C TYR A 90 -2.97 -0.23 -2.43
N LEU A 91 -3.50 -1.45 -2.54
CA LEU A 91 -4.79 -1.71 -3.15
C LEU A 91 -5.79 -2.13 -2.08
N ASP A 92 -6.83 -1.32 -1.88
CA ASP A 92 -7.91 -1.57 -0.93
C ASP A 92 -8.65 -2.87 -1.30
N PRO A 93 -9.07 -3.70 -0.33
CA PRO A 93 -9.77 -4.95 -0.62
C PRO A 93 -11.12 -4.77 -1.32
N VAL A 94 -11.64 -3.54 -1.39
CA VAL A 94 -12.81 -3.23 -2.23
C VAL A 94 -12.46 -3.14 -3.72
N GLU A 95 -11.23 -2.75 -4.06
CA GLU A 95 -10.72 -2.67 -5.43
C GLU A 95 -10.11 -4.02 -5.88
N GLY A 96 -9.48 -4.76 -4.96
CA GLY A 96 -8.93 -6.07 -5.26
C GLY A 96 -7.93 -6.57 -4.23
N GLY A 97 -7.38 -7.76 -4.47
CA GLY A 97 -6.37 -8.37 -3.63
C GLY A 97 -4.99 -8.47 -4.30
N ALA A 98 -4.15 -9.34 -3.74
CA ALA A 98 -2.82 -9.62 -4.28
C ALA A 98 -2.88 -10.18 -5.71
N GLU A 99 -3.93 -10.93 -6.02
CA GLU A 99 -4.21 -11.47 -7.34
C GLU A 99 -4.41 -10.40 -8.43
N THR A 100 -4.83 -9.18 -8.05
CA THR A 100 -4.93 -8.04 -8.98
C THR A 100 -3.55 -7.42 -9.24
N LEU A 101 -2.64 -7.48 -8.27
CA LEU A 101 -1.30 -6.90 -8.40
C LEU A 101 -0.29 -7.89 -8.99
N ALA A 102 -0.49 -9.19 -8.82
CA ALA A 102 0.41 -10.24 -9.29
C ALA A 102 0.72 -10.17 -10.81
N PRO A 103 -0.24 -9.86 -11.71
CA PRO A 103 0.03 -9.73 -13.14
C PRO A 103 0.90 -8.52 -13.53
N LEU A 104 1.21 -7.62 -12.58
CA LEU A 104 2.11 -6.48 -12.80
C LEU A 104 3.58 -6.85 -12.64
N MET A 105 3.86 -8.11 -12.26
CA MET A 105 5.20 -8.64 -12.06
C MET A 105 5.46 -9.81 -13.01
N ASP A 106 6.73 -9.94 -13.42
CA ASP A 106 7.21 -11.05 -14.25
C ASP A 106 8.25 -11.88 -13.48
N GLU A 107 8.46 -13.12 -13.93
CA GLU A 107 9.46 -14.05 -13.37
C GLU A 107 9.37 -14.19 -11.84
N THR A 108 8.16 -14.46 -11.36
CA THR A 108 7.88 -14.47 -9.93
C THR A 108 8.10 -15.82 -9.26
N GLU A 109 8.44 -15.76 -7.98
CA GLU A 109 8.54 -16.91 -7.08
C GLU A 109 7.66 -16.68 -5.85
N GLU A 110 6.96 -17.71 -5.37
CA GLU A 110 6.18 -17.61 -4.13
C GLU A 110 7.05 -17.95 -2.91
N ILE A 111 7.12 -17.02 -1.95
CA ILE A 111 7.81 -17.22 -0.67
C ILE A 111 6.90 -16.80 0.47
N GLY A 112 6.49 -17.76 1.31
CA GLY A 112 5.74 -17.48 2.52
C GLY A 112 4.39 -16.79 2.28
N GLY A 113 3.75 -17.07 1.15
CA GLY A 113 2.48 -16.47 0.73
C GLY A 113 2.62 -15.12 0.02
N ALA A 114 3.84 -14.58 -0.13
CA ALA A 114 4.10 -13.42 -0.97
C ALA A 114 4.66 -13.85 -2.33
N LEU A 115 4.42 -13.05 -3.37
CA LEU A 115 5.08 -13.20 -4.66
C LEU A 115 6.26 -12.22 -4.71
N ILE A 116 7.45 -12.73 -5.02
CA ILE A 116 8.65 -11.91 -5.19
C ILE A 116 9.08 -11.92 -6.65
N GLY A 117 9.62 -10.82 -7.14
CA GLY A 117 10.07 -10.66 -8.52
C GLY A 117 11.46 -10.06 -8.58
N ARG A 118 12.24 -10.50 -9.58
CA ARG A 118 13.54 -9.88 -9.92
C ARG A 118 13.40 -8.81 -11.01
N HIS A 119 12.27 -8.80 -11.71
CA HIS A 119 11.88 -7.84 -12.72
C HIS A 119 10.44 -7.36 -12.48
N CYS A 120 10.14 -6.12 -12.87
CA CYS A 120 8.82 -5.50 -12.75
C CYS A 120 8.75 -4.32 -13.71
N GLU A 121 7.56 -4.00 -14.20
CA GLU A 121 7.30 -2.72 -14.86
C GLU A 121 7.45 -1.57 -13.84
N ILE A 122 8.65 -1.00 -13.76
CA ILE A 122 9.01 0.06 -12.80
C ILE A 122 8.70 1.45 -13.38
N GLY A 123 8.54 1.55 -14.70
CA GLY A 123 8.46 2.82 -15.43
C GLY A 123 7.45 3.78 -14.82
N ILE A 124 6.20 3.33 -14.66
CA ILE A 124 5.13 4.17 -14.13
C ILE A 124 5.35 4.60 -12.67
N MET A 125 5.85 3.69 -11.82
CA MET A 125 6.10 3.99 -10.40
C MET A 125 7.26 4.98 -10.25
N ARG A 126 8.29 4.82 -11.07
CA ARG A 126 9.42 5.75 -11.13
C ARG A 126 8.99 7.09 -11.70
N GLU A 127 8.19 7.11 -12.75
CA GLU A 127 7.67 8.35 -13.36
C GLU A 127 6.82 9.14 -12.35
N ILE A 128 5.96 8.47 -11.57
CA ILE A 128 5.21 9.12 -10.47
C ILE A 128 6.17 9.72 -9.43
N TYR A 129 7.29 9.03 -9.14
CA TYR A 129 8.29 9.53 -8.21
C TYR A 129 9.16 10.65 -8.80
N GLU A 130 9.43 10.69 -10.09
CA GLU A 130 10.34 11.67 -10.69
C GLU A 130 9.61 12.93 -11.20
N ALA A 131 8.39 12.78 -11.70
CA ALA A 131 7.67 13.87 -12.34
C ALA A 131 7.10 14.89 -11.34
N ALA A 132 7.36 16.18 -11.60
CA ALA A 132 6.77 17.28 -10.85
C ALA A 132 5.24 17.34 -11.00
N SER A 133 4.71 16.90 -12.14
CA SER A 133 3.26 16.88 -12.43
C SER A 133 2.55 15.64 -11.91
N ALA A 134 3.24 14.70 -11.25
CA ALA A 134 2.70 13.39 -10.88
C ALA A 134 1.33 13.45 -10.18
N MET A 135 1.09 14.45 -9.33
CA MET A 135 -0.17 14.57 -8.59
C MET A 135 -1.41 14.76 -9.48
N SER A 136 -1.27 15.23 -10.73
CA SER A 136 -2.42 15.40 -11.62
C SER A 136 -2.85 14.13 -12.34
N TRP A 137 -1.99 13.11 -12.41
CA TRP A 137 -2.23 11.91 -13.23
C TRP A 137 -1.93 10.59 -12.52
N ALA A 138 -1.27 10.60 -11.36
CA ALA A 138 -0.87 9.38 -10.65
C ALA A 138 -2.06 8.47 -10.33
N ASP A 139 -3.20 9.02 -9.88
CA ASP A 139 -4.37 8.17 -9.60
C ASP A 139 -4.92 7.51 -10.87
N THR A 140 -4.99 8.23 -12.00
CA THR A 140 -5.39 7.66 -13.28
C THR A 140 -4.46 6.53 -13.72
N ALA A 141 -3.14 6.73 -13.60
CA ALA A 141 -2.18 5.68 -13.89
C ALA A 141 -2.34 4.45 -12.99
N LEU A 142 -2.55 4.64 -11.69
CA LEU A 142 -2.78 3.54 -10.75
C LEU A 142 -4.10 2.80 -11.01
N ALA A 143 -5.15 3.53 -11.42
CA ALA A 143 -6.41 2.94 -11.83
C ALA A 143 -6.24 2.08 -13.08
N ASP A 144 -5.46 2.53 -14.06
CA ASP A 144 -5.17 1.78 -15.29
C ASP A 144 -4.41 0.48 -15.00
N LEU A 145 -3.41 0.52 -14.12
CA LEU A 145 -2.71 -0.68 -13.65
C LEU A 145 -3.64 -1.66 -12.95
N THR A 146 -4.55 -1.14 -12.12
CA THR A 146 -5.54 -1.96 -11.40
C THR A 146 -6.46 -2.67 -12.41
N ARG A 147 -7.00 -1.94 -13.39
CA ARG A 147 -7.85 -2.51 -14.46
C ARG A 147 -7.11 -3.54 -15.31
N PHE A 148 -5.84 -3.30 -15.61
CA PHE A 148 -5.00 -4.29 -16.30
C PHE A 148 -4.90 -5.58 -15.49
N GLY A 149 -4.55 -5.47 -14.21
CA GLY A 149 -4.46 -6.60 -13.29
C GLY A 149 -5.77 -7.39 -13.17
N GLU A 150 -6.89 -6.68 -13.01
CA GLU A 150 -8.23 -7.27 -12.98
C GLU A 150 -8.56 -8.04 -14.26
N SER A 151 -8.24 -7.48 -15.44
CA SER A 151 -8.51 -8.15 -16.73
C SER A 151 -7.75 -9.47 -16.92
N ARG A 152 -6.63 -9.63 -16.19
CA ARG A 152 -5.81 -10.84 -16.17
C ARG A 152 -6.20 -11.80 -15.07
N ASN A 153 -7.00 -11.36 -14.11
CA ASN A 153 -7.49 -12.17 -13.00
C ASN A 153 -8.81 -12.86 -13.38
N GLY A 154 -8.79 -14.20 -13.46
CA GLY A 154 -9.97 -15.00 -13.79
C GLY A 154 -10.93 -15.24 -12.61
N ASN A 155 -10.63 -14.74 -11.41
CA ASN A 155 -11.40 -15.08 -10.21
C ASN A 155 -12.62 -14.19 -10.00
N SER A 156 -13.81 -14.81 -9.95
CA SER A 156 -15.04 -14.12 -9.59
C SER A 156 -15.14 -13.90 -8.08
N ILE A 157 -15.28 -12.64 -7.64
CA ILE A 157 -15.60 -12.31 -6.24
C ILE A 157 -16.99 -12.85 -5.87
N ASP A 158 -17.13 -13.44 -4.67
CA ASP A 158 -18.42 -13.91 -4.14
C ASP A 158 -19.44 -12.75 -4.12
N PRO A 159 -20.62 -12.90 -4.76
CA PRO A 159 -21.61 -11.82 -4.83
C PRO A 159 -22.07 -11.28 -3.47
N ARG A 160 -22.05 -12.10 -2.41
CA ARG A 160 -22.41 -11.67 -1.04
C ARG A 160 -21.32 -10.81 -0.42
N PHE A 161 -20.06 -11.16 -0.67
CA PHE A 161 -18.94 -10.34 -0.26
C PHE A 161 -18.91 -9.04 -1.06
N ARG A 162 -19.19 -9.08 -2.36
CA ARG A 162 -19.33 -7.88 -3.20
C ARG A 162 -20.36 -6.89 -2.63
N ARG A 163 -21.55 -7.34 -2.24
CA ARG A 163 -22.57 -6.46 -1.60
C ARG A 163 -22.12 -5.85 -0.28
N ALA A 164 -21.43 -6.64 0.55
CA ALA A 164 -20.87 -6.16 1.80
C ALA A 164 -19.79 -5.09 1.57
N VAL A 165 -18.95 -5.30 0.56
CA VAL A 165 -17.91 -4.37 0.08
C VAL A 165 -18.52 -3.10 -0.51
N GLU A 166 -19.57 -3.21 -1.34
CA GLU A 166 -20.30 -2.06 -1.89
C GLU A 166 -20.83 -1.16 -0.78
N THR A 167 -21.39 -1.74 0.29
CA THR A 167 -21.87 -0.99 1.46
C THR A 167 -20.74 -0.21 2.15
N ILE A 168 -19.54 -0.81 2.22
CA ILE A 168 -18.34 -0.17 2.77
C ILE A 168 -17.90 0.98 1.85
N ALA A 169 -17.87 0.74 0.53
CA ALA A 169 -17.42 1.72 -0.47
C ALA A 169 -18.35 2.94 -0.57
N THR A 170 -19.67 2.75 -0.49
CA THR A 170 -20.66 3.83 -0.56
C THR A 170 -20.69 4.72 0.67
N THR A 171 -20.11 4.26 1.78
CA THR A 171 -20.10 4.99 3.04
C THR A 171 -18.69 5.54 3.26
N GLN A 172 -18.42 6.75 2.75
CA GLN A 172 -17.15 7.45 2.94
C GLN A 172 -16.86 7.69 4.44
N GLY A 173 -16.29 6.70 5.14
CA GLY A 173 -15.97 6.84 6.55
C GLY A 173 -15.64 5.54 7.31
N ALA A 174 -14.51 5.57 8.02
CA ALA A 174 -13.91 4.43 8.73
C ALA A 174 -14.64 3.96 10.02
N GLN A 175 -15.93 4.27 10.17
CA GLN A 175 -16.61 4.23 11.46
C GLN A 175 -17.80 3.26 11.53
N ILE A 176 -18.16 2.57 10.44
CA ILE A 176 -19.34 1.71 10.45
C ILE A 176 -19.12 0.52 11.40
N PRO A 177 -19.99 0.33 12.41
CA PRO A 177 -19.97 -0.85 13.26
C PRO A 177 -20.19 -2.12 12.45
N VAL A 178 -19.59 -3.22 12.88
CA VAL A 178 -19.73 -4.52 12.23
C VAL A 178 -21.20 -4.96 12.12
N ASP A 179 -22.03 -4.61 13.11
CA ASP A 179 -23.45 -4.97 13.13
C ASP A 179 -24.25 -4.28 12.03
N ALA A 180 -23.91 -3.03 11.70
CA ALA A 180 -24.57 -2.29 10.63
C ALA A 180 -24.20 -2.88 9.25
N LEU A 181 -22.93 -3.24 9.05
CA LEU A 181 -22.49 -3.93 7.82
C LEU A 181 -23.09 -5.32 7.68
N ALA A 182 -23.13 -6.08 8.78
CA ALA A 182 -23.74 -7.41 8.79
C ALA A 182 -25.23 -7.32 8.44
N LYS A 183 -25.96 -6.37 9.04
CA LYS A 183 -27.37 -6.11 8.72
C LYS A 183 -27.58 -5.74 7.25
N ALA A 184 -26.77 -4.82 6.71
CA ALA A 184 -26.85 -4.42 5.30
C ALA A 184 -26.57 -5.58 4.34
N ALA A 185 -25.67 -6.50 4.71
CA ALA A 185 -25.36 -7.69 3.94
C ALA A 185 -26.34 -8.87 4.16
N GLY A 186 -27.33 -8.74 5.05
CA GLY A 186 -28.25 -9.82 5.41
C GLY A 186 -27.57 -10.99 6.16
N LEU A 187 -26.55 -10.68 6.97
CA LEU A 187 -25.73 -11.64 7.70
C LEU A 187 -25.78 -11.40 9.21
N SER A 188 -25.45 -12.43 9.99
CA SER A 188 -25.09 -12.23 11.39
C SER A 188 -23.70 -11.60 11.51
N PRO A 189 -23.38 -10.86 12.59
CA PRO A 189 -22.05 -10.24 12.78
C PRO A 189 -20.89 -11.24 12.72
N SER A 190 -21.07 -12.43 13.30
CA SER A 190 -20.07 -13.51 13.25
C SER A 190 -19.85 -14.01 11.82
N ARG A 191 -20.94 -14.26 11.07
CA ARG A 191 -20.84 -14.71 9.67
C ARG A 191 -20.19 -13.64 8.78
N PHE A 192 -20.53 -12.36 9.01
CA PHE A 192 -19.88 -11.24 8.33
C PHE A 192 -18.37 -11.24 8.59
N GLN A 193 -17.92 -11.31 9.85
CA GLN A 193 -16.49 -11.30 10.17
C GLN A 193 -15.74 -12.49 9.55
N HIS A 194 -16.35 -13.67 9.56
CA HIS A 194 -15.78 -14.85 8.94
C HIS A 194 -15.63 -14.68 7.42
N LEU A 195 -16.68 -14.24 6.73
CA LEU A 195 -16.63 -13.99 5.28
C LEU A 195 -15.65 -12.86 4.94
N PHE A 196 -15.68 -11.76 5.69
CA PHE A 196 -14.75 -10.65 5.49
C PHE A 196 -13.30 -11.12 5.61
N THR A 197 -12.95 -11.85 6.67
CA THR A 197 -11.58 -12.34 6.87
C THR A 197 -11.19 -13.35 5.78
N ARG A 198 -12.11 -14.19 5.32
CA ARG A 198 -11.86 -15.14 4.23
C ARG A 198 -11.52 -14.45 2.91
N HIS A 199 -12.18 -13.34 2.60
CA HIS A 199 -11.96 -12.63 1.34
C HIS A 199 -10.85 -11.58 1.41
N VAL A 200 -10.74 -10.88 2.54
CA VAL A 200 -9.79 -9.77 2.74
C VAL A 200 -8.48 -10.24 3.36
N GLY A 201 -8.42 -11.45 3.90
CA GLY A 201 -7.25 -12.00 4.60
C GLY A 201 -7.05 -11.49 6.04
N VAL A 202 -7.74 -10.42 6.44
CA VAL A 202 -7.63 -9.84 7.79
C VAL A 202 -8.99 -9.52 8.43
N PRO A 203 -9.08 -9.52 9.77
CA PRO A 203 -10.30 -9.11 10.46
C PRO A 203 -10.72 -7.67 10.14
N TYR A 204 -12.04 -7.42 10.07
CA TYR A 204 -12.60 -6.09 9.77
C TYR A 204 -12.08 -4.97 10.68
N ARG A 205 -11.76 -5.27 11.94
CA ARG A 205 -11.12 -4.30 12.86
C ARG A 205 -9.78 -3.78 12.32
N ARG A 206 -8.95 -4.65 11.73
CA ARG A 206 -7.66 -4.25 11.13
C ARG A 206 -7.89 -3.37 9.91
N TYR A 207 -8.84 -3.76 9.06
CA TYR A 207 -9.26 -2.96 7.91
C TYR A 207 -9.76 -1.56 8.31
N ARG A 208 -10.57 -1.43 9.37
CA ARG A 208 -10.96 -0.11 9.90
C ARG A 208 -9.76 0.73 10.35
N THR A 209 -8.77 0.13 10.99
CA THR A 209 -7.54 0.84 11.34
C THR A 209 -6.81 1.34 10.10
N TRP A 210 -6.74 0.53 9.04
CA TRP A 210 -6.18 0.94 7.75
C TRP A 210 -6.95 2.13 7.13
N GLN A 211 -8.28 2.09 7.09
CA GLN A 211 -9.09 3.22 6.60
C GLN A 211 -8.80 4.52 7.37
N ARG A 212 -8.65 4.43 8.69
CA ARG A 212 -8.29 5.61 9.51
C ARG A 212 -6.89 6.11 9.19
N LEU A 213 -5.92 5.21 8.98
CA LEU A 213 -4.58 5.60 8.56
C LEU A 213 -4.61 6.30 7.19
N ARG A 214 -5.36 5.79 6.21
CA ARG A 214 -5.53 6.44 4.91
C ARG A 214 -6.07 7.86 5.02
N ILE A 215 -7.13 8.05 5.82
CA ILE A 215 -7.69 9.39 6.08
C ILE A 215 -6.64 10.30 6.71
N ALA A 216 -5.93 9.83 7.75
CA ALA A 216 -4.89 10.63 8.40
C ALA A 216 -3.75 10.99 7.43
N ILE A 217 -3.30 10.05 6.59
CA ILE A 217 -2.26 10.28 5.59
C ILE A 217 -2.76 11.32 4.58
N ALA A 218 -3.97 11.17 4.05
CA ALA A 218 -4.54 12.14 3.11
C ALA A 218 -4.61 13.55 3.70
N GLU A 219 -4.98 13.68 4.98
CA GLU A 219 -5.01 14.98 5.65
C GLU A 219 -3.61 15.56 5.88
N ILE A 220 -2.61 14.74 6.20
CA ILE A 220 -1.22 15.18 6.34
C ILE A 220 -0.66 15.63 4.98
N VAL A 221 -0.98 14.92 3.89
CA VAL A 221 -0.61 15.30 2.52
C VAL A 221 -1.16 16.68 2.18
N LYS A 222 -2.42 16.97 2.56
CA LYS A 222 -3.06 18.30 2.41
C LYS A 222 -2.47 19.37 3.35
N GLY A 223 -1.64 18.98 4.31
CA GLY A 223 -0.93 19.90 5.21
C GLY A 223 -1.46 19.99 6.63
N SER A 224 -2.43 19.15 7.02
CA SER A 224 -2.85 19.03 8.42
C SER A 224 -1.70 18.58 9.32
N SER A 225 -1.65 19.07 10.55
CA SER A 225 -0.73 18.55 11.57
C SER A 225 -1.05 17.10 11.94
N PHE A 226 -0.08 16.35 12.44
CA PHE A 226 -0.31 14.98 12.92
C PHE A 226 -1.44 14.87 13.94
N THR A 227 -1.58 15.85 14.83
CA THR A 227 -2.66 15.89 15.84
C THR A 227 -4.01 16.08 15.18
N MET A 228 -4.14 17.06 14.28
CA MET A 228 -5.40 17.32 13.58
C MET A 228 -5.81 16.13 12.70
N ALA A 229 -4.86 15.60 11.92
CA ALA A 229 -5.09 14.43 11.07
C ALA A 229 -5.50 13.19 11.88
N ALA A 230 -4.88 12.98 13.05
CA ALA A 230 -5.27 11.92 13.97
C ALA A 230 -6.74 12.06 14.41
N HIS A 231 -7.15 13.25 14.84
CA HIS A 231 -8.54 13.49 15.27
C HIS A 231 -9.55 13.37 14.12
N GLN A 232 -9.24 13.93 12.95
CA GLN A 232 -10.11 13.84 11.76
C GLN A 232 -10.27 12.39 11.28
N ALA A 233 -9.22 11.57 11.41
CA ALA A 233 -9.26 10.14 11.16
C ALA A 233 -9.89 9.31 12.31
N GLY A 234 -10.39 9.95 13.37
CA GLY A 234 -11.03 9.29 14.50
C GLY A 234 -10.07 8.53 15.42
N PHE A 235 -8.78 8.87 15.44
CA PHE A 235 -7.87 8.50 16.53
C PHE A 235 -8.14 9.31 17.79
N PHE A 236 -7.88 8.64 18.92
CA PHE A 236 -8.08 9.22 20.24
C PHE A 236 -7.13 10.41 20.44
N ASP A 237 -5.88 10.24 20.01
CA ASP A 237 -4.82 11.24 20.05
C ASP A 237 -3.74 10.92 18.99
N GLN A 238 -2.75 11.81 18.88
CA GLN A 238 -1.59 11.62 18.02
C GLN A 238 -0.78 10.35 18.38
N ALA A 239 -0.68 10.01 19.66
CA ALA A 239 0.10 8.86 20.12
C ALA A 239 -0.54 7.53 19.66
N HIS A 240 -1.86 7.43 19.66
CA HIS A 240 -2.64 6.32 19.14
C HIS A 240 -2.44 6.20 17.63
N PHE A 241 -2.51 7.31 16.89
CA PHE A 241 -2.16 7.32 15.46
C PHE A 241 -0.74 6.79 15.23
N ALA A 242 0.26 7.31 15.95
CA ALA A 242 1.66 6.93 15.78
C ALA A 242 1.93 5.45 16.09
N ARG A 243 1.25 4.89 17.11
CA ARG A 243 1.31 3.44 17.41
C ARG A 243 0.69 2.61 16.30
N ALA A 244 -0.48 3.01 15.79
CA ALA A 244 -1.16 2.32 14.69
C ALA A 244 -0.35 2.38 13.39
N PHE A 245 0.25 3.53 13.08
CA PHE A 245 1.14 3.73 11.94
C PHE A 245 2.35 2.79 12.06
N ARG A 246 3.10 2.86 13.17
CA ARG A 246 4.29 2.01 13.36
C ARG A 246 3.98 0.52 13.24
N LYS A 247 2.84 0.07 13.78
CA LYS A 247 2.40 -1.32 13.65
C LYS A 247 2.08 -1.72 12.20
N THR A 248 1.57 -0.78 11.40
CA THR A 248 1.12 -1.04 10.03
C THR A 248 2.24 -0.92 9.01
N PHE A 249 3.20 -0.01 9.20
CA PHE A 249 4.25 0.29 8.23
C PHE A 249 5.66 -0.15 8.68
N GLY A 250 5.81 -0.68 9.90
CA GLY A 250 7.12 -1.12 10.42
C GLY A 250 8.08 0.00 10.82
N ALA A 251 7.73 1.25 10.54
CA ALA A 251 8.54 2.44 10.81
C ALA A 251 7.72 3.59 11.42
N PRO A 252 8.36 4.58 12.07
CA PRO A 252 7.70 5.80 12.50
C PRO A 252 7.06 6.56 11.32
N ALA A 253 6.03 7.36 11.61
CA ALA A 253 5.30 8.14 10.61
C ALA A 253 6.13 9.25 9.96
N SER A 254 7.01 9.90 10.73
CA SER A 254 7.67 11.13 10.31
C SER A 254 8.55 11.01 9.06
N PRO A 255 9.43 10.01 8.90
CA PRO A 255 10.29 9.91 7.71
C PRO A 255 9.52 9.84 6.39
N SER A 256 8.36 9.19 6.37
CA SER A 256 7.54 9.03 5.16
C SER A 256 6.45 10.10 4.99
N LEU A 257 6.26 11.00 5.96
CA LEU A 257 5.14 11.97 5.98
C LEU A 257 5.57 13.42 6.25
N VAL A 258 6.87 13.69 6.31
CA VAL A 258 7.43 15.03 6.51
C VAL A 258 8.21 15.43 5.26
N LYS A 259 8.22 16.73 4.93
CA LYS A 259 8.82 17.27 3.69
C LYS A 259 8.26 16.58 2.43
N LEU A 260 6.95 16.35 2.39
CA LEU A 260 6.28 15.74 1.25
C LEU A 260 6.35 16.64 0.02
N ARG A 261 6.56 16.04 -1.14
CA ARG A 261 6.32 16.71 -2.43
C ARG A 261 4.82 16.82 -2.66
N ARG A 262 4.37 18.01 -3.06
CA ARG A 262 2.97 18.36 -3.31
C ARG A 262 2.78 18.79 -4.75
#